data_AF-A0A0E0HGP9-F1
#
_entry.id   AF-A0A0E0HGP9-F1
#
_cell.length_a   1.000
_cell.length_b   1.000
_cell.length_c   1.000
_cell.angle_alpha   90.00
_cell.angle_beta   90.00
_cell.angle_gamma   90.00
#
_symmetry.space_group_name_H-M   'P 1'
#
loop_
_entity.id
_entity.type
_entity.pdbx_description
1 polymer ?
#
loop_
_entity_poly.entity_id
_entity_poly.type
_entity_poly.pdbx_seq_one_letter_code
_entity_poly.pdbx_strand_id
1 'polypeptide(L)'
;MAAATARARRPHVLCFLLLVMVMPCAISAADLASDGRGRLYQVAMDQAARALAEARAARRDDPRDGVARRGAAQAWADCDQLVAFAVGHLNRTVAAAARGVDGDDVAAWLSAARTTVGTCLDGFGELGASPGPEFAAALANVSRLVTDALAATALRRGTENGARAATNSGDGDGRMLPLDMARPGDADVVVAKDGTGHFCTVGEALKAAARRATNGGGRTVVYVKAGVYNENVEVWTTNLVLVGDGIGRTVITGSRSVRGGYTTFSSATFGTPRSSLSLLASCECECVTLTWMDVHEAVNADGFVACGVTFRNAAGAGSGQAVALRASGDRVAFYRCSFEGHQDTLYAHTLRQFYRECAVAGTVDFVFGNAAAVLQRCSIRVRRPPLPGQPAVVTAQGRVDRYERTGFAIHGGRVTAAARFGAPGAAASAPFEAYLGRPWKEFSRVVYMEAYMDATVGAAGWLAWDGTAFAQSTAFYGEYRNSGPGSGTEGRVRWGGYHVITDPGVAAEFTAGEMVNAGEWLGSTGVPFTPGL
;
A
#
# COMPACT_ATOMS: atom_id res chain seq x y z
N MET A 1 2.76 23.15 -75.27
CA MET A 1 2.04 23.15 -73.97
C MET A 1 2.13 21.74 -73.40
N ALA A 2 2.64 21.42 -72.23
CA ALA A 2 3.36 22.14 -71.18
C ALA A 2 4.20 21.07 -70.45
N ALA A 3 5.39 21.45 -69.99
CA ALA A 3 6.36 20.57 -69.35
C ALA A 3 5.89 20.11 -67.95
N ALA A 4 6.04 18.80 -67.67
CA ALA A 4 5.87 18.24 -66.34
C ALA A 4 7.11 18.61 -65.49
N THR A 5 6.91 19.44 -64.48
CA THR A 5 7.94 19.84 -63.52
C THR A 5 8.00 18.80 -62.40
N ALA A 6 9.09 18.05 -62.35
CA ALA A 6 9.48 17.27 -61.18
C ALA A 6 9.96 18.22 -60.07
N ARG A 7 9.25 18.30 -58.94
CA ARG A 7 9.69 19.03 -57.75
C ARG A 7 10.13 18.03 -56.68
N ALA A 8 11.45 17.88 -56.55
CA ALA A 8 12.10 17.17 -55.46
C ALA A 8 11.70 17.78 -54.10
N ARG A 9 11.15 16.95 -53.19
CA ARG A 9 11.06 17.31 -51.76
C ARG A 9 12.37 16.89 -51.08
N ARG A 10 13.19 17.88 -50.72
CA ARG A 10 14.32 17.74 -49.79
C ARG A 10 13.80 17.50 -48.36
N PRO A 11 14.59 16.83 -47.49
CA PRO A 11 14.15 16.42 -46.17
C PRO A 11 14.18 17.60 -45.18
N HIS A 12 13.07 17.82 -44.49
CA HIS A 12 13.05 18.62 -43.25
C HIS A 12 13.49 17.74 -42.08
N VAL A 13 14.78 17.39 -42.06
CA VAL A 13 15.48 16.84 -40.89
C VAL A 13 16.52 17.88 -40.49
N LEU A 14 16.08 19.03 -39.99
CA LEU A 14 16.94 20.02 -39.32
C LEU A 14 16.09 21.12 -38.65
N CYS A 15 15.12 20.75 -37.80
CA CYS A 15 14.44 21.75 -36.95
C CYS A 15 13.87 21.17 -35.63
N PHE A 16 14.35 20.01 -35.18
CA PHE A 16 13.88 19.36 -33.95
C PHE A 16 15.02 19.00 -32.97
N LEU A 17 16.23 19.53 -33.18
CA LEU A 17 17.41 19.19 -32.38
C LEU A 17 17.99 20.37 -31.56
N LEU A 18 17.22 21.44 -31.34
CA LEU A 18 17.74 22.67 -30.70
C LEU A 18 16.83 23.30 -29.65
N LEU A 19 15.88 22.55 -29.07
CA LEU A 19 15.23 22.94 -27.83
C LEU A 19 15.42 21.88 -26.74
N VAL A 20 16.23 22.26 -25.75
CA VAL A 20 16.35 21.67 -24.41
C VAL A 20 17.16 20.36 -24.29
N MET A 21 18.44 20.39 -24.68
CA MET A 21 19.47 19.72 -23.87
C MET A 21 19.86 20.65 -22.71
N VAL A 22 18.99 20.75 -21.71
CA VAL A 22 19.42 21.15 -20.37
C VAL A 22 19.67 19.83 -19.65
N MET A 23 20.94 19.43 -19.60
CA MET A 23 21.38 18.39 -18.65
C MET A 23 20.81 18.74 -17.27
N PRO A 24 20.20 17.79 -16.54
CA PRO A 24 19.73 18.08 -15.19
C PRO A 24 20.95 18.40 -14.34
N CYS A 25 21.07 19.67 -13.91
CA CYS A 25 22.01 20.03 -12.85
C CYS A 25 21.73 19.11 -11.66
N ALA A 26 22.73 18.35 -11.25
CA ALA A 26 22.67 17.56 -10.04
C ALA A 26 22.48 18.53 -8.86
N ILE A 27 21.30 18.46 -8.25
CA ILE A 27 20.96 19.20 -7.03
C ILE A 27 21.92 18.75 -5.90
N SER A 28 22.67 19.71 -5.35
CA SER A 28 23.70 19.49 -4.32
C SER A 28 23.12 19.49 -2.90
N ALA A 29 23.82 18.85 -1.95
CA ALA A 29 23.52 18.90 -0.52
C ALA A 29 23.54 20.34 0.05
N ALA A 30 24.27 21.27 -0.59
CA ALA A 30 24.27 22.69 -0.22
C ALA A 30 22.98 23.43 -0.63
N ASP A 31 22.31 22.98 -1.70
CA ASP A 31 21.01 23.52 -2.15
C ASP A 31 19.89 23.07 -1.19
N LEU A 32 20.02 21.86 -0.62
CA LEU A 32 19.13 21.31 0.40
C LEU A 32 19.17 22.08 1.73
N ALA A 33 20.32 22.64 2.09
CA ALA A 33 20.47 23.42 3.33
C ALA A 33 19.95 24.87 3.21
N SER A 34 19.79 25.38 1.98
CA SER A 34 19.37 26.76 1.71
C SER A 34 17.92 26.90 1.22
N ASP A 35 17.26 25.82 0.79
CA ASP A 35 15.87 25.83 0.33
C ASP A 35 14.87 25.81 1.50
N GLY A 36 14.76 26.95 2.18
CA GLY A 36 13.88 27.16 3.33
C GLY A 36 12.38 27.08 3.06
N ARG A 37 11.90 26.68 1.86
CA ARG A 37 10.47 26.57 1.54
C ARG A 37 10.10 25.43 0.57
N GLY A 38 11.01 24.49 0.33
CA GLY A 38 10.68 23.25 -0.38
C GLY A 38 10.30 23.43 -1.85
N ARG A 39 11.02 24.30 -2.55
CA ARG A 39 10.92 24.39 -4.01
C ARG A 39 11.57 23.20 -4.70
N LEU A 40 12.54 22.58 -4.05
CA LEU A 40 13.41 21.55 -4.63
C LEU A 40 12.69 20.23 -4.95
N TYR A 41 11.83 19.76 -4.05
CA TYR A 41 11.05 18.54 -4.31
C TYR A 41 9.93 18.78 -5.35
N GLN A 42 9.38 20.00 -5.47
CA GLN A 42 8.38 20.30 -6.51
C GLN A 42 9.03 20.25 -7.88
N VAL A 43 10.20 20.88 -8.02
CA VAL A 43 10.97 20.85 -9.27
C VAL A 43 11.33 19.40 -9.66
N ALA A 44 11.75 18.58 -8.71
CA ALA A 44 12.09 17.19 -8.98
C ALA A 44 10.89 16.34 -9.39
N MET A 45 9.72 16.56 -8.79
CA MET A 45 8.50 15.85 -9.18
C MET A 45 7.92 16.34 -10.49
N ASP A 46 8.01 17.63 -10.78
CA ASP A 46 7.65 18.17 -12.10
C ASP A 46 8.54 17.57 -13.19
N GLN A 47 9.83 17.38 -12.90
CA GLN A 47 10.76 16.68 -13.81
C GLN A 47 10.38 15.21 -13.99
N ALA A 48 10.02 14.50 -12.91
CA ALA A 48 9.59 13.11 -12.98
C ALA A 48 8.27 12.93 -13.74
N ALA A 49 7.31 13.84 -13.55
CA ALA A 49 6.05 13.86 -14.25
C ALA A 49 6.25 14.14 -15.75
N ARG A 50 7.16 15.04 -16.11
CA ARG A 50 7.55 15.28 -17.51
C ARG A 50 8.21 14.05 -18.13
N ALA A 51 9.18 13.44 -17.44
CA ALA A 51 9.85 12.23 -17.91
C ALA A 51 8.86 11.07 -18.13
N LEU A 52 7.86 10.94 -17.26
CA LEU A 52 6.76 9.98 -17.41
C LEU A 52 5.91 10.28 -18.67
N ALA A 53 5.55 11.53 -18.90
CA ALA A 53 4.77 11.95 -20.06
C ALA A 53 5.54 11.69 -21.38
N GLU A 54 6.83 12.01 -21.40
CA GLU A 54 7.72 11.76 -22.54
C GLU A 54 7.89 10.27 -22.82
N ALA A 55 8.16 9.47 -21.79
CA ALA A 55 8.31 8.01 -21.93
C ALA A 55 7.02 7.34 -22.44
N ARG A 56 5.85 7.86 -22.06
CA ARG A 56 4.56 7.44 -22.64
C ARG A 56 4.40 7.81 -24.10
N ALA A 57 4.73 9.06 -24.45
CA ALA A 57 4.60 9.55 -25.81
C ALA A 57 5.46 8.72 -26.77
N ALA A 58 6.71 8.46 -26.40
CA ALA A 58 7.64 7.62 -27.16
C ALA A 58 7.13 6.18 -27.40
N ARG A 59 6.23 5.68 -26.54
CA ARG A 59 5.74 4.30 -26.56
C ARG A 59 4.48 4.08 -27.39
N ARG A 60 3.75 5.15 -27.71
CA ARG A 60 2.60 5.07 -28.65
C ARG A 60 3.04 4.59 -30.05
N ASP A 61 4.34 4.68 -30.35
CA ASP A 61 4.93 4.41 -31.67
C ASP A 61 5.74 3.09 -31.78
N ASP A 62 5.86 2.23 -30.75
CA ASP A 62 6.66 0.97 -30.83
C ASP A 62 5.87 -0.25 -31.40
N PRO A 63 6.28 -0.87 -32.52
CA PRO A 63 5.54 -1.93 -33.20
C PRO A 63 5.61 -3.37 -32.64
N ARG A 64 6.28 -3.67 -31.51
CA ARG A 64 6.59 -5.08 -31.11
C ARG A 64 5.50 -5.88 -30.34
N ASP A 65 5.63 -7.22 -30.35
CA ASP A 65 4.66 -8.33 -30.12
C ASP A 65 3.63 -8.30 -28.96
N GLY A 66 2.50 -9.00 -29.18
CA GLY A 66 1.22 -8.86 -28.46
C GLY A 66 1.13 -9.30 -26.99
N VAL A 67 1.94 -10.25 -26.50
CA VAL A 67 1.90 -10.69 -25.08
C VAL A 67 2.79 -9.80 -24.20
N ALA A 68 4.00 -9.46 -24.69
CA ALA A 68 4.86 -8.45 -24.08
C ALA A 68 4.17 -7.07 -24.04
N ARG A 69 3.32 -6.76 -25.03
CA ARG A 69 2.44 -5.58 -25.00
C ARG A 69 1.48 -5.56 -23.83
N ARG A 70 0.81 -6.67 -23.50
CA ARG A 70 -0.21 -6.70 -22.43
C ARG A 70 0.41 -6.51 -21.05
N GLY A 71 1.44 -7.28 -20.71
CA GLY A 71 2.13 -7.15 -19.43
C GLY A 71 2.75 -5.76 -19.27
N ALA A 72 3.41 -5.26 -20.31
CA ALA A 72 3.97 -3.93 -20.23
C ALA A 72 2.90 -2.83 -20.21
N ALA A 73 1.78 -2.95 -20.92
CA ALA A 73 0.67 -1.98 -20.82
C ALA A 73 0.11 -1.92 -19.39
N GLN A 74 -0.01 -3.07 -18.72
CA GLN A 74 -0.42 -3.15 -17.32
C GLN A 74 0.60 -2.47 -16.40
N ALA A 75 1.89 -2.77 -16.54
CA ALA A 75 2.95 -2.13 -15.75
C ALA A 75 2.96 -0.60 -15.89
N TRP A 76 2.78 -0.09 -17.11
CA TRP A 76 2.70 1.36 -17.34
C TRP A 76 1.42 1.99 -16.76
N ALA A 77 0.28 1.30 -16.84
CA ALA A 77 -0.96 1.78 -16.26
C ALA A 77 -0.87 1.87 -14.72
N ASP A 78 -0.25 0.87 -14.09
CA ASP A 78 -0.02 0.86 -12.65
C ASP A 78 1.00 1.94 -12.27
N CYS A 79 2.08 2.08 -13.04
CA CYS A 79 3.09 3.12 -12.78
C CYS A 79 2.52 4.53 -12.91
N ASP A 80 1.59 4.79 -13.84
CA ASP A 80 0.89 6.08 -13.93
C ASP A 80 0.25 6.48 -12.61
N GLN A 81 -0.56 5.56 -12.10
CA GLN A 81 -1.31 5.74 -10.88
C GLN A 81 -0.37 5.92 -9.69
N LEU A 82 0.70 5.14 -9.62
CA LEU A 82 1.69 5.20 -8.54
C LEU A 82 2.47 6.52 -8.56
N VAL A 83 2.87 7.02 -9.73
CA VAL A 83 3.53 8.34 -9.82
C VAL A 83 2.55 9.46 -9.46
N ALA A 84 1.29 9.38 -9.87
CA ALA A 84 0.27 10.34 -9.46
C ALA A 84 0.07 10.37 -7.93
N PHE A 85 0.06 9.21 -7.26
CA PHE A 85 0.06 9.14 -5.79
C PHE A 85 1.32 9.77 -5.18
N ALA A 86 2.50 9.48 -5.73
CA ALA A 86 3.76 10.08 -5.27
C ALA A 86 3.72 11.62 -5.33
N VAL A 87 3.25 12.18 -6.44
CA VAL A 87 3.06 13.63 -6.61
C VAL A 87 2.08 14.17 -5.58
N GLY A 88 0.94 13.50 -5.37
CA GLY A 88 -0.05 13.90 -4.39
C GLY A 88 0.51 13.96 -2.95
N HIS A 89 1.28 12.96 -2.55
CA HIS A 89 1.94 12.94 -1.24
C HIS A 89 2.97 14.07 -1.09
N LEU A 90 3.76 14.31 -2.13
CA LEU A 90 4.76 15.38 -2.09
C LEU A 90 4.11 16.76 -2.05
N ASN A 91 3.02 16.97 -2.80
CA ASN A 91 2.18 18.18 -2.71
C ASN A 91 1.68 18.45 -1.28
N ARG A 92 1.25 17.41 -0.56
CA ARG A 92 0.86 17.53 0.86
C ARG A 92 2.04 17.93 1.75
N THR A 93 3.21 17.33 1.53
CA THR A 93 4.45 17.68 2.25
C THR A 93 4.80 19.16 2.07
N VAL A 94 4.67 19.71 0.87
CA VAL A 94 4.89 21.14 0.61
C VAL A 94 3.94 22.00 1.40
N ALA A 95 2.66 21.66 1.32
CA ALA A 95 1.62 22.46 1.93
C ALA A 95 1.77 22.46 3.46
N ALA A 96 2.22 21.36 4.06
CA ALA A 96 2.53 21.29 5.49
C ALA A 96 3.79 22.11 5.84
N ALA A 97 4.87 21.97 5.07
CA ALA A 97 6.10 22.75 5.26
C ALA A 97 5.84 24.26 5.17
N ALA A 98 5.01 24.71 4.23
CA ALA A 98 4.60 26.11 4.08
C ALA A 98 3.79 26.64 5.29
N ARG A 99 3.08 25.75 5.99
CA ARG A 99 2.30 26.06 7.20
C ARG A 99 3.11 25.92 8.49
N GLY A 100 4.38 25.52 8.42
CA GLY A 100 5.21 25.23 9.60
C GLY A 100 4.70 24.04 10.41
N VAL A 101 3.87 23.17 9.82
CA VAL A 101 3.40 21.93 10.46
C VAL A 101 4.44 20.86 10.22
N ASP A 102 4.92 20.27 11.30
CA ASP A 102 6.06 19.36 11.31
C ASP A 102 5.68 17.94 11.78
N GLY A 103 6.53 16.98 11.43
CA GLY A 103 6.64 15.72 12.15
C GLY A 103 6.15 14.49 11.38
N ASP A 104 5.03 13.92 11.84
CA ASP A 104 4.62 12.55 11.52
C ASP A 104 3.93 12.39 10.19
N ASP A 105 3.02 13.31 9.87
CA ASP A 105 2.31 13.30 8.59
C ASP A 105 3.28 13.48 7.41
N VAL A 106 4.26 14.39 7.55
CA VAL A 106 5.29 14.64 6.54
C VAL A 106 6.15 13.38 6.31
N ALA A 107 6.61 12.75 7.39
CA ALA A 107 7.38 11.51 7.29
C ALA A 107 6.56 10.38 6.64
N ALA A 108 5.28 10.26 6.97
CA ALA A 108 4.38 9.28 6.37
C ALA A 108 4.19 9.52 4.86
N TRP A 109 3.95 10.75 4.43
CA TRP A 109 3.78 11.09 3.00
C TRP A 109 5.07 10.91 2.20
N LEU A 110 6.23 11.31 2.74
CA LEU A 110 7.52 11.06 2.10
C LEU A 110 7.81 9.56 1.95
N SER A 111 7.57 8.77 2.99
CA SER A 111 7.72 7.30 2.96
C SER A 111 6.79 6.67 1.90
N ALA A 112 5.55 7.16 1.82
CA ALA A 112 4.59 6.70 0.83
C ALA A 112 5.02 7.04 -0.60
N ALA A 113 5.48 8.26 -0.85
CA ALA A 113 5.98 8.69 -2.16
C ALA A 113 7.16 7.82 -2.64
N ARG A 114 8.11 7.52 -1.74
CA ARG A 114 9.23 6.62 -2.03
C ARG A 114 8.75 5.20 -2.37
N THR A 115 7.83 4.67 -1.56
CA THR A 115 7.27 3.33 -1.78
C THR A 115 6.51 3.22 -3.09
N THR A 116 5.72 4.24 -3.46
CA THR A 116 4.98 4.25 -4.74
C THR A 116 5.90 4.23 -5.95
N VAL A 117 7.02 4.98 -5.89
CA VAL A 117 8.01 4.99 -6.97
C VAL A 117 8.69 3.63 -7.11
N GLY A 118 9.08 3.00 -5.99
CA GLY A 118 9.62 1.65 -5.98
C GLY A 118 8.64 0.62 -6.55
N THR A 119 7.37 0.69 -6.15
CA THR A 119 6.32 -0.22 -6.63
C THR A 119 6.08 -0.08 -8.13
N CYS A 120 6.20 1.13 -8.69
CA CYS A 120 6.13 1.33 -10.15
C CYS A 120 7.23 0.53 -10.85
N LEU A 121 8.48 0.63 -10.37
CA LEU A 121 9.63 -0.05 -10.96
C LEU A 121 9.53 -1.58 -10.79
N ASP A 122 9.13 -2.05 -9.61
CA ASP A 122 8.96 -3.47 -9.31
C ASP A 122 7.93 -4.11 -10.27
N GLY A 123 6.82 -3.42 -10.57
CA GLY A 123 5.78 -3.89 -11.50
C GLY A 123 6.26 -4.12 -12.95
N PHE A 124 7.29 -3.38 -13.40
CA PHE A 124 7.94 -3.67 -14.68
C PHE A 124 8.71 -4.98 -14.65
N GLY A 125 9.50 -5.20 -13.60
CA GLY A 125 10.28 -6.42 -13.42
C GLY A 125 9.42 -7.67 -13.31
N GLU A 126 8.30 -7.59 -12.57
CA GLU A 126 7.33 -8.68 -12.40
C GLU A 126 6.77 -9.20 -13.74
N LEU A 127 6.57 -8.30 -14.71
CA LEU A 127 5.98 -8.60 -16.00
C LEU A 127 7.01 -8.73 -17.12
N GLY A 128 8.31 -8.79 -16.78
CA GLY A 128 9.41 -8.88 -17.75
C GLY A 128 9.48 -7.69 -18.70
N ALA A 129 9.00 -6.53 -18.27
CA ALA A 129 9.01 -5.27 -19.00
C ALA A 129 10.12 -4.34 -18.49
N SER A 130 10.43 -3.29 -19.26
CA SER A 130 11.39 -2.26 -18.83
C SER A 130 10.78 -0.87 -18.97
N PRO A 131 10.96 0.02 -17.97
CA PRO A 131 10.58 1.42 -18.05
C PRO A 131 11.48 2.26 -18.98
N GLY A 132 12.62 1.71 -19.42
CA GLY A 132 13.67 2.45 -20.13
C GLY A 132 14.62 3.21 -19.18
N PRO A 133 15.88 3.45 -19.59
CA PRO A 133 16.92 3.96 -18.71
C PRO A 133 16.67 5.41 -18.25
N GLU A 134 16.15 6.28 -19.11
CA GLU A 134 15.92 7.69 -18.79
C GLU A 134 14.83 7.86 -17.72
N PHE A 135 13.69 7.19 -17.89
CA PHE A 135 12.61 7.23 -16.91
C PHE A 135 13.02 6.56 -15.58
N ALA A 136 13.74 5.43 -15.64
CA ALA A 136 14.29 4.80 -14.44
C ALA A 136 15.27 5.74 -13.70
N ALA A 137 16.13 6.46 -14.42
CA ALA A 137 17.05 7.43 -13.83
C ALA A 137 16.32 8.63 -13.19
N ALA A 138 15.23 9.11 -13.82
CA ALA A 138 14.40 10.17 -13.25
C ALA A 138 13.78 9.73 -11.91
N LEU A 139 13.19 8.52 -11.86
CA LEU A 139 12.62 7.96 -10.62
C LEU A 139 13.69 7.68 -9.55
N ALA A 140 14.90 7.28 -9.94
CA ALA A 140 16.01 7.12 -9.01
C ALA A 140 16.43 8.47 -8.38
N ASN A 141 16.49 9.55 -9.18
CA ASN A 141 16.80 10.88 -8.66
C ASN A 141 15.72 11.39 -7.69
N VAL A 142 14.44 11.17 -8.01
CA VAL A 142 13.32 11.45 -7.09
C VAL A 142 13.49 10.68 -5.79
N SER A 143 13.77 9.38 -5.87
CA SER A 143 13.95 8.52 -4.71
C SER A 143 15.06 9.04 -3.79
N ARG A 144 16.19 9.52 -4.35
CA ARG A 144 17.27 10.14 -3.60
C ARG A 144 16.82 11.41 -2.87
N LEU A 145 16.13 12.31 -3.57
CA LEU A 145 15.65 13.56 -2.97
C LEU A 145 14.64 13.32 -1.84
N VAL A 146 13.78 12.31 -2.01
CA VAL A 146 12.84 11.90 -0.95
C VAL A 146 13.59 11.32 0.27
N THR A 147 14.67 10.54 0.06
CA THR A 147 15.56 10.09 1.14
C THR A 147 16.19 11.26 1.89
N ASP A 148 16.73 12.24 1.15
CA ASP A 148 17.37 13.42 1.76
C ASP A 148 16.35 14.20 2.61
N ALA A 149 15.10 14.32 2.12
CA ALA A 149 14.00 14.96 2.86
C ALA A 149 13.55 14.16 4.10
N LEU A 150 13.53 12.83 4.03
CA LEU A 150 13.24 11.96 5.17
C LEU A 150 14.31 12.12 6.27
N ALA A 151 15.59 12.13 5.88
CA ALA A 151 16.71 12.35 6.79
C ALA A 151 16.63 13.73 7.47
N ALA A 152 16.35 14.79 6.70
CA ALA A 152 16.17 16.14 7.23
C ALA A 152 14.99 16.23 8.21
N THR A 153 13.86 15.58 7.88
CA THR A 153 12.69 15.51 8.77
C THR A 153 13.03 14.79 10.07
N ALA A 154 13.78 13.69 10.01
CA ALA A 154 14.21 12.95 11.20
C ALA A 154 15.12 13.80 12.12
N LEU A 155 16.05 14.57 11.55
CA LEU A 155 16.96 15.43 12.32
C LEU A 155 16.22 16.53 13.09
N ARG A 156 15.23 17.19 12.48
CA ARG A 156 14.43 18.24 13.12
C ARG A 156 13.66 17.70 14.34
N ARG A 157 13.18 16.47 14.26
CA ARG A 157 12.46 15.83 15.37
C ARG A 157 13.35 15.45 16.54
N GLY A 158 14.58 15.01 16.25
CA GLY A 158 15.59 14.77 17.28
C GLY A 158 15.89 16.00 18.13
N THR A 159 15.73 17.21 17.56
CA THR A 159 15.86 18.48 18.31
C THR A 159 14.61 18.88 19.11
N GLU A 160 13.42 18.35 18.80
CA GLU A 160 12.15 18.66 19.48
C GLU A 160 11.76 17.68 20.60
N ASN A 161 12.36 16.48 20.65
CA ASN A 161 12.07 15.45 21.66
C ASN A 161 12.42 15.86 23.11
N GLY A 162 12.89 17.08 23.34
CA GLY A 162 12.96 17.71 24.67
C GLY A 162 11.65 18.29 25.19
N ALA A 163 10.55 18.30 24.41
CA ALA A 163 9.34 19.07 24.78
C ALA A 163 7.96 18.48 24.38
N ARG A 164 7.82 17.18 24.09
CA ARG A 164 6.48 16.60 23.82
C ARG A 164 5.89 15.93 25.06
N ALA A 165 5.11 16.71 25.82
CA ALA A 165 4.14 16.20 26.78
C ALA A 165 2.88 15.73 26.04
N ALA A 166 2.43 14.51 26.32
CA ALA A 166 1.18 13.95 25.82
C ALA A 166 -0.01 14.82 26.26
N THR A 167 -0.64 15.53 25.31
CA THR A 167 -1.92 16.20 25.55
C THR A 167 -3.04 15.24 25.14
N ASN A 168 -3.58 14.53 26.13
CA ASN A 168 -4.85 13.82 25.98
C ASN A 168 -5.98 14.85 26.00
N SER A 169 -6.36 15.36 24.82
CA SER A 169 -7.55 16.17 24.65
C SER A 169 -8.39 15.60 23.51
N GLY A 170 -9.13 14.54 23.81
CA GLY A 170 -10.18 14.02 22.93
C GLY A 170 -11.54 14.49 23.44
N ASP A 171 -11.88 15.76 23.20
CA ASP A 171 -13.27 16.22 23.26
C ASP A 171 -13.70 16.53 21.83
N GLY A 172 -14.42 15.59 21.24
CA GLY A 172 -14.86 15.63 19.86
C GLY A 172 -16.24 15.01 19.77
N ASP A 173 -17.25 15.89 19.78
CA ASP A 173 -18.68 15.64 19.57
C ASP A 173 -18.99 15.21 18.12
N GLY A 174 -18.27 14.21 17.63
CA GLY A 174 -18.54 13.53 16.37
C GLY A 174 -19.43 12.33 16.67
N ARG A 175 -20.65 12.31 16.11
CA ARG A 175 -21.59 11.18 16.20
C ARG A 175 -20.85 9.84 16.05
N MET A 176 -20.66 9.16 17.17
CA MET A 176 -20.02 7.87 17.25
C MET A 176 -21.04 6.84 16.77
N LEU A 177 -20.95 6.43 15.50
CA LEU A 177 -21.65 5.23 15.06
C LEU A 177 -20.83 4.04 15.55
N PRO A 178 -21.33 3.22 16.49
CA PRO A 178 -20.68 1.97 16.80
C PRO A 178 -20.70 1.14 15.51
N LEU A 179 -19.54 0.85 14.94
CA LEU A 179 -19.45 0.05 13.69
C LEU A 179 -20.13 -1.32 13.83
N ASP A 180 -20.21 -1.83 15.05
CA ASP A 180 -20.91 -3.06 15.43
C ASP A 180 -22.45 -2.95 15.41
N MET A 181 -23.01 -1.73 15.32
CA MET A 181 -24.45 -1.49 15.35
C MET A 181 -25.01 -0.92 14.05
N ALA A 182 -24.19 -0.69 13.01
CA ALA A 182 -24.68 -0.19 11.73
C ALA A 182 -25.65 -1.21 11.10
N ARG A 183 -26.94 -0.89 11.11
CA ARG A 183 -27.98 -1.70 10.45
C ARG A 183 -28.11 -1.25 8.99
N PRO A 184 -28.63 -2.11 8.08
CA PRO A 184 -28.87 -1.71 6.71
C PRO A 184 -29.70 -0.43 6.56
N GLY A 185 -30.62 -0.15 7.51
CA GLY A 185 -31.46 1.04 7.51
C GLY A 185 -30.76 2.35 7.89
N ASP A 186 -29.54 2.27 8.46
CA ASP A 186 -28.75 3.43 8.87
C ASP A 186 -27.66 3.80 7.84
N ALA A 187 -27.60 3.07 6.73
CA ALA A 187 -26.55 3.22 5.72
C ALA A 187 -26.96 4.12 4.55
N ASP A 188 -26.02 4.92 4.04
CA ASP A 188 -26.23 5.79 2.87
C ASP A 188 -26.42 4.98 1.58
N VAL A 189 -25.75 3.83 1.50
CA VAL A 189 -25.82 2.91 0.36
C VAL A 189 -25.93 1.48 0.86
N VAL A 190 -26.92 0.73 0.35
CA VAL A 190 -27.07 -0.69 0.64
C VAL A 190 -26.81 -1.50 -0.63
N VAL A 191 -25.98 -2.52 -0.52
CA VAL A 191 -25.68 -3.49 -1.58
C VAL A 191 -26.29 -4.82 -1.21
N ALA A 192 -27.09 -5.40 -2.10
CA ALA A 192 -27.72 -6.69 -1.89
C ALA A 192 -27.88 -7.45 -3.20
N LYS A 193 -27.40 -8.69 -3.24
CA LYS A 193 -27.50 -9.54 -4.45
C LYS A 193 -28.92 -9.99 -4.78
N ASP A 194 -29.79 -10.03 -3.78
CA ASP A 194 -31.20 -10.41 -3.90
C ASP A 194 -32.09 -9.26 -4.42
N GLY A 195 -31.51 -8.11 -4.76
CA GLY A 195 -32.23 -6.93 -5.23
C GLY A 195 -32.91 -6.11 -4.13
N THR A 196 -32.74 -6.46 -2.86
CA THR A 196 -33.34 -5.74 -1.72
C THR A 196 -32.54 -4.50 -1.28
N GLY A 197 -31.50 -4.14 -2.02
CA GLY A 197 -30.62 -2.99 -1.78
C GLY A 197 -30.65 -1.99 -2.94
N HIS A 198 -29.88 -0.91 -2.82
CA HIS A 198 -29.74 0.10 -3.88
C HIS A 198 -28.93 -0.42 -5.08
N PHE A 199 -27.96 -1.31 -4.85
CA PHE A 199 -27.08 -1.88 -5.87
C PHE A 199 -26.92 -3.39 -5.70
N CYS A 200 -26.66 -4.09 -6.80
CA CYS A 200 -26.35 -5.54 -6.79
C CYS A 200 -24.85 -5.84 -6.68
N THR A 201 -24.00 -4.84 -6.98
CA THR A 201 -22.54 -4.95 -6.95
C THR A 201 -21.92 -3.93 -5.99
N VAL A 202 -20.80 -4.28 -5.38
CA VAL A 202 -20.07 -3.41 -4.47
C VAL A 202 -19.39 -2.29 -5.27
N GLY A 203 -18.81 -2.59 -6.43
CA GLY A 203 -18.12 -1.60 -7.25
C GLY A 203 -19.01 -0.45 -7.72
N GLU A 204 -20.26 -0.71 -8.09
CA GLU A 204 -21.22 0.34 -8.46
C GLU A 204 -21.60 1.21 -7.25
N ALA A 205 -21.82 0.57 -6.10
CA ALA A 205 -22.14 1.26 -4.86
C ALA A 205 -21.03 2.21 -4.42
N LEU A 206 -19.76 1.79 -4.50
CA LEU A 206 -18.63 2.65 -4.16
C LEU A 206 -18.46 3.82 -5.13
N LYS A 207 -18.71 3.61 -6.43
CA LYS A 207 -18.72 4.71 -7.42
C LYS A 207 -19.84 5.70 -7.16
N ALA A 208 -21.03 5.21 -6.77
CA ALA A 208 -22.15 6.05 -6.41
C ALA A 208 -21.89 6.83 -5.10
N ALA A 209 -21.30 6.17 -4.10
CA ALA A 209 -20.86 6.79 -2.86
C ALA A 209 -19.84 7.91 -3.12
N ALA A 210 -18.86 7.67 -4.01
CA ALA A 210 -17.87 8.68 -4.40
C ALA A 210 -18.49 9.92 -5.04
N ARG A 211 -19.58 9.78 -5.81
CA ARG A 211 -20.31 10.93 -6.38
C ARG A 211 -21.11 11.72 -5.34
N ARG A 212 -21.59 11.04 -4.28
CA ARG A 212 -22.33 11.67 -3.18
C ARG A 212 -21.45 12.35 -2.16
N ALA A 213 -20.18 11.96 -2.06
CA ALA A 213 -19.19 12.60 -1.22
C ALA A 213 -18.86 14.02 -1.72
N THR A 214 -19.82 14.94 -1.65
CA THR A 214 -19.65 16.36 -1.91
C THR A 214 -20.22 17.18 -0.74
N ASN A 215 -19.36 18.05 -0.20
CA ASN A 215 -19.66 19.23 0.65
C ASN A 215 -20.00 19.10 2.15
N GLY A 216 -19.84 17.93 2.80
CA GLY A 216 -20.27 17.78 4.21
C GLY A 216 -19.24 17.31 5.26
N GLY A 217 -18.06 16.81 4.87
CA GLY A 217 -17.05 16.27 5.82
C GLY A 217 -17.45 14.99 6.58
N GLY A 218 -18.67 14.49 6.42
CA GLY A 218 -19.17 13.27 7.06
C GLY A 218 -18.70 11.98 6.37
N ARG A 219 -18.68 10.87 7.12
CA ARG A 219 -18.39 9.55 6.54
C ARG A 219 -19.57 9.04 5.72
N THR A 220 -19.28 8.41 4.58
CA THR A 220 -20.29 7.71 3.78
C THR A 220 -20.28 6.23 4.12
N VAL A 221 -21.42 5.70 4.58
CA VAL A 221 -21.58 4.30 5.00
C VAL A 221 -22.19 3.48 3.85
N VAL A 222 -21.43 2.49 3.40
CA VAL A 222 -21.84 1.48 2.41
C VAL A 222 -22.01 0.15 3.13
N TYR A 223 -23.26 -0.31 3.25
CA TYR A 223 -23.60 -1.60 3.82
C TYR A 223 -23.70 -2.66 2.73
N VAL A 224 -23.05 -3.80 2.91
CA VAL A 224 -23.03 -4.92 1.96
C VAL A 224 -23.61 -6.16 2.64
N LYS A 225 -24.82 -6.54 2.23
CA LYS A 225 -25.51 -7.72 2.76
C LYS A 225 -24.74 -9.01 2.48
N ALA A 226 -25.11 -10.07 3.19
CA ALA A 226 -24.54 -11.39 3.04
C ALA A 226 -24.61 -11.88 1.58
N GLY A 227 -23.51 -12.43 1.10
CA GLY A 227 -23.36 -12.86 -0.28
C GLY A 227 -21.90 -12.99 -0.69
N VAL A 228 -21.67 -13.73 -1.77
CA VAL A 228 -20.34 -13.87 -2.37
C VAL A 228 -20.26 -13.03 -3.63
N TYR A 229 -19.63 -11.87 -3.56
CA TYR A 229 -19.47 -10.86 -4.61
C TYR A 229 -18.17 -11.14 -5.39
N ASN A 230 -18.30 -11.65 -6.61
CA ASN A 230 -17.15 -11.95 -7.47
C ASN A 230 -16.82 -10.74 -8.35
N GLU A 231 -15.99 -9.84 -7.83
CA GLU A 231 -15.62 -8.58 -8.47
C GLU A 231 -14.28 -8.07 -7.93
N ASN A 232 -13.53 -7.36 -8.79
CA ASN A 232 -12.35 -6.61 -8.39
C ASN A 232 -12.76 -5.15 -8.14
N VAL A 233 -12.59 -4.68 -6.90
CA VAL A 233 -13.14 -3.42 -6.42
C VAL A 233 -12.01 -2.47 -6.06
N GLU A 234 -12.18 -1.20 -6.42
CA GLU A 234 -11.30 -0.11 -6.00
C GLU A 234 -12.13 0.97 -5.30
N VAL A 235 -11.59 1.58 -4.25
CA VAL A 235 -12.19 2.72 -3.57
C VAL A 235 -11.69 4.02 -4.21
N TRP A 236 -12.61 4.94 -4.49
CA TRP A 236 -12.35 6.17 -5.26
C TRP A 236 -12.62 7.45 -4.44
N THR A 237 -12.86 7.33 -3.14
CA THR A 237 -13.27 8.44 -2.27
C THR A 237 -12.66 8.28 -0.87
N THR A 238 -12.55 9.37 -0.13
CA THR A 238 -12.09 9.39 1.27
C THR A 238 -13.25 9.16 2.23
N ASN A 239 -12.95 8.85 3.49
CA ASN A 239 -13.93 8.77 4.58
C ASN A 239 -15.10 7.79 4.31
N LEU A 240 -14.84 6.71 3.58
CA LEU A 240 -15.84 5.69 3.29
C LEU A 240 -15.80 4.57 4.34
N VAL A 241 -16.96 4.16 4.83
CA VAL A 241 -17.13 3.03 5.74
C VAL A 241 -17.82 1.90 4.99
N LEU A 242 -17.18 0.74 4.89
CA LEU A 242 -17.75 -0.47 4.32
C LEU A 242 -18.14 -1.44 5.44
N VAL A 243 -19.42 -1.75 5.58
CA VAL A 243 -19.92 -2.67 6.63
C VAL A 243 -20.53 -3.91 5.97
N GLY A 244 -20.11 -5.10 6.42
CA GLY A 244 -20.69 -6.37 6.01
C GLY A 244 -21.56 -7.03 7.09
N ASP A 245 -22.31 -8.06 6.70
CA ASP A 245 -23.11 -8.91 7.58
C ASP A 245 -22.27 -9.83 8.51
N GLY A 246 -20.94 -9.78 8.39
CA GLY A 246 -19.97 -10.52 9.20
C GLY A 246 -18.98 -11.34 8.37
N ILE A 247 -17.86 -11.71 9.01
CA ILE A 247 -16.82 -12.57 8.44
C ILE A 247 -17.44 -13.88 7.92
N GLY A 248 -17.11 -14.26 6.69
CA GLY A 248 -17.64 -15.44 6.01
C GLY A 248 -19.06 -15.31 5.47
N ARG A 249 -19.82 -14.27 5.85
CA ARG A 249 -21.19 -13.99 5.34
C ARG A 249 -21.15 -13.01 4.18
N THR A 250 -20.44 -11.91 4.33
CA THR A 250 -20.17 -10.96 3.24
C THR A 250 -18.77 -11.20 2.71
N VAL A 251 -18.66 -11.72 1.49
CA VAL A 251 -17.39 -12.11 0.87
C VAL A 251 -17.22 -11.40 -0.46
N ILE A 252 -16.17 -10.59 -0.60
CA ILE A 252 -15.71 -10.02 -1.88
C ILE A 252 -14.54 -10.87 -2.36
N THR A 253 -14.67 -11.46 -3.55
CA THR A 253 -13.71 -12.44 -4.09
C THR A 253 -13.28 -12.10 -5.52
N GLY A 254 -12.02 -12.41 -5.83
CA GLY A 254 -11.45 -12.28 -7.17
C GLY A 254 -10.35 -13.33 -7.38
N SER A 255 -9.68 -13.31 -8.54
CA SER A 255 -8.66 -14.31 -8.88
C SER A 255 -7.54 -13.77 -9.79
N ARG A 256 -7.26 -12.46 -9.73
CA ARG A 256 -6.14 -11.87 -10.47
C ARG A 256 -4.82 -12.25 -9.82
N SER A 257 -3.77 -12.39 -10.63
CA SER A 257 -2.44 -12.76 -10.16
C SER A 257 -1.34 -12.35 -11.14
N VAL A 258 -0.09 -12.42 -10.70
CA VAL A 258 1.08 -12.11 -11.55
C VAL A 258 1.22 -13.06 -12.74
N ARG A 259 1.05 -14.38 -12.54
CA ARG A 259 1.04 -15.32 -13.67
C ARG A 259 -0.15 -15.10 -14.60
N GLY A 260 -1.21 -14.44 -14.13
CA GLY A 260 -2.34 -14.00 -14.93
C GLY A 260 -2.09 -12.72 -15.75
N GLY A 261 -0.89 -12.14 -15.69
CA GLY A 261 -0.50 -10.93 -16.43
C GLY A 261 -0.82 -9.61 -15.73
N TYR A 262 -1.16 -9.65 -14.44
CA TYR A 262 -1.32 -8.46 -13.60
C TYR A 262 -0.02 -8.16 -12.84
N THR A 263 0.23 -6.93 -12.41
CA THR A 263 1.27 -6.72 -11.40
C THR A 263 0.76 -7.20 -10.04
N THR A 264 1.63 -7.36 -9.06
CA THR A 264 1.22 -7.61 -7.67
C THR A 264 0.27 -6.50 -7.20
N PHE A 265 0.56 -5.24 -7.57
CA PHE A 265 -0.26 -4.07 -7.25
C PHE A 265 -1.70 -4.16 -7.81
N SER A 266 -1.86 -4.55 -9.09
CA SER A 266 -3.17 -4.66 -9.75
C SER A 266 -3.86 -6.02 -9.60
N SER A 267 -3.19 -7.00 -8.97
CA SER A 267 -3.78 -8.29 -8.64
C SER A 267 -4.79 -8.24 -7.48
N ALA A 268 -4.86 -7.12 -6.76
CA ALA A 268 -5.75 -6.93 -5.63
C ALA A 268 -7.22 -7.20 -5.99
N THR A 269 -7.88 -8.02 -5.17
CA THR A 269 -9.34 -8.20 -5.24
C THR A 269 -10.05 -6.94 -4.74
N PHE A 270 -9.57 -6.37 -3.65
CA PHE A 270 -10.04 -5.08 -3.15
C PHE A 270 -8.87 -4.13 -2.92
N GLY A 271 -8.93 -2.95 -3.52
CA GLY A 271 -7.89 -1.94 -3.43
C GLY A 271 -8.41 -0.61 -2.89
N THR A 272 -7.61 0.02 -2.03
CA THR A 272 -7.72 1.45 -1.71
C THR A 272 -6.41 2.08 -2.18
N PRO A 273 -6.34 2.93 -3.21
CA PRO A 273 -7.37 3.36 -4.17
C PRO A 273 -6.92 3.17 -5.64
N ARG A 274 -7.71 3.72 -6.57
CA ARG A 274 -7.33 3.94 -7.98
C ARG A 274 -7.48 5.41 -8.39
N SER A 275 -6.52 5.94 -9.16
CA SER A 275 -6.66 7.26 -9.77
C SER A 275 -7.65 7.17 -10.95
N SER A 276 -8.59 8.11 -11.03
CA SER A 276 -9.51 8.18 -12.15
C SER A 276 -8.78 8.78 -13.35
N LEU A 277 -8.37 7.93 -14.29
CA LEU A 277 -8.19 8.35 -15.68
C LEU A 277 -9.59 8.46 -16.30
N SER A 278 -10.28 9.56 -16.03
CA SER A 278 -11.45 9.91 -16.82
C SER A 278 -10.96 10.43 -18.17
N LEU A 279 -10.81 9.53 -19.14
CA LEU A 279 -10.94 9.90 -20.54
C LEU A 279 -12.40 10.34 -20.74
N LEU A 280 -12.68 11.63 -20.54
CA LEU A 280 -13.82 12.25 -21.20
C LEU A 280 -13.43 12.41 -22.67
N ALA A 281 -13.53 11.31 -23.43
CA ALA A 281 -13.63 11.41 -24.87
C ALA A 281 -15.05 11.87 -25.18
N SER A 282 -15.28 13.19 -25.18
CA SER A 282 -16.45 13.76 -25.83
C SER A 282 -16.18 13.69 -27.33
N CYS A 283 -16.74 12.69 -28.00
CA CYS A 283 -16.85 12.70 -29.45
C CYS A 283 -18.07 13.53 -29.84
N GLU A 284 -17.85 14.81 -30.13
CA GLU A 284 -18.57 15.51 -31.21
C GLU A 284 -17.58 16.39 -31.97
N CYS A 285 -17.86 16.56 -33.26
CA CYS A 285 -16.93 16.98 -34.30
C CYS A 285 -16.25 18.35 -34.09
N GLU A 286 -15.06 18.44 -34.67
CA GLU A 286 -14.23 19.63 -34.97
C GLU A 286 -13.38 20.24 -33.83
N CYS A 287 -12.06 20.10 -34.04
CA CYS A 287 -10.97 20.94 -33.53
C CYS A 287 -10.80 21.02 -31.99
N VAL A 288 -10.19 19.99 -31.41
CA VAL A 288 -9.68 20.03 -30.03
C VAL A 288 -8.35 20.79 -29.99
N THR A 289 -8.35 22.01 -29.46
CA THR A 289 -7.18 22.54 -28.74
C THR A 289 -7.13 21.82 -27.39
N LEU A 290 -6.12 20.95 -27.20
CA LEU A 290 -5.80 20.36 -25.90
C LEU A 290 -5.34 21.50 -24.98
N THR A 291 -6.28 22.10 -24.26
CA THR A 291 -5.96 22.97 -23.13
C THR A 291 -5.51 22.08 -21.98
N TRP A 292 -4.28 22.28 -21.53
CA TRP A 292 -3.73 21.61 -20.36
C TRP A 292 -4.45 22.11 -19.11
N MET A 293 -5.36 21.30 -18.57
CA MET A 293 -5.97 21.33 -17.23
C MET A 293 -6.75 20.00 -17.13
N ASP A 294 -6.62 19.13 -16.13
CA ASP A 294 -6.42 19.36 -14.71
C ASP A 294 -5.50 18.29 -14.09
N VAL A 295 -4.82 18.65 -13.01
CA VAL A 295 -4.13 17.72 -12.11
C VAL A 295 -5.15 16.69 -11.64
N HIS A 296 -5.02 15.44 -12.09
CA HIS A 296 -5.77 14.31 -11.55
C HIS A 296 -5.40 14.16 -10.07
N GLU A 297 -6.24 14.69 -9.16
CA GLU A 297 -6.02 14.50 -7.74
C GLU A 297 -6.22 13.01 -7.43
N ALA A 298 -5.11 12.34 -7.12
CA ALA A 298 -5.11 10.94 -6.84
C ALA A 298 -5.79 10.73 -5.47
N VAL A 299 -6.99 10.17 -5.48
CA VAL A 299 -7.78 9.99 -4.25
C VAL A 299 -7.19 8.83 -3.48
N ASN A 300 -6.56 9.09 -2.33
CA ASN A 300 -5.86 8.07 -1.53
C ASN A 300 -6.77 7.19 -0.66
N ALA A 301 -8.10 7.36 -0.74
CA ALA A 301 -9.05 6.67 0.13
C ALA A 301 -8.70 6.80 1.64
N ASP A 302 -8.14 7.95 2.00
CA ASP A 302 -7.80 8.30 3.38
C ASP A 302 -9.04 8.19 4.27
N GLY A 303 -8.87 7.67 5.47
CA GLY A 303 -9.97 7.48 6.43
C GLY A 303 -10.93 6.33 6.08
N PHE A 304 -10.58 5.46 5.13
CA PHE A 304 -11.37 4.27 4.83
C PHE A 304 -11.46 3.33 6.03
N VAL A 305 -12.67 2.86 6.33
CA VAL A 305 -12.93 1.88 7.38
C VAL A 305 -13.70 0.70 6.81
N ALA A 306 -13.30 -0.53 7.13
CA ALA A 306 -14.09 -1.72 6.82
C ALA A 306 -14.40 -2.53 8.09
N CYS A 307 -15.64 -3.01 8.20
CA CYS A 307 -16.09 -3.85 9.31
C CYS A 307 -16.85 -5.08 8.81
N GLY A 308 -16.52 -6.28 9.31
CA GLY A 308 -17.34 -7.47 9.09
C GLY A 308 -17.35 -7.98 7.64
N VAL A 309 -16.28 -7.75 6.88
CA VAL A 309 -16.16 -8.17 5.46
C VAL A 309 -15.01 -9.17 5.28
N THR A 310 -15.20 -10.15 4.40
CA THR A 310 -14.13 -11.05 3.94
C THR A 310 -13.65 -10.63 2.55
N PHE A 311 -12.36 -10.34 2.43
CA PHE A 311 -11.68 -10.07 1.16
C PHE A 311 -10.87 -11.31 0.77
N ARG A 312 -11.10 -11.84 -0.44
CA ARG A 312 -10.52 -13.12 -0.87
C ARG A 312 -9.90 -13.04 -2.26
N ASN A 313 -8.70 -13.58 -2.42
CA ASN A 313 -8.16 -13.91 -3.73
C ASN A 313 -8.05 -15.44 -3.89
N ALA A 314 -8.74 -15.97 -4.89
CA ALA A 314 -8.88 -17.39 -5.18
C ALA A 314 -8.01 -17.88 -6.36
N ALA A 315 -7.02 -17.11 -6.81
CA ALA A 315 -6.14 -17.48 -7.94
C ALA A 315 -5.38 -18.81 -7.72
N GLY A 316 -5.21 -19.24 -6.46
CA GLY A 316 -4.51 -20.48 -6.10
C GLY A 316 -2.99 -20.33 -6.02
N ALA A 317 -2.32 -21.25 -5.34
CA ALA A 317 -0.86 -21.15 -5.09
C ALA A 317 0.02 -21.29 -6.34
N GLY A 318 -0.50 -21.90 -7.40
CA GLY A 318 0.18 -22.00 -8.70
C GLY A 318 0.14 -20.73 -9.52
N SER A 319 -0.38 -19.62 -9.00
CA SER A 319 -0.64 -18.40 -9.77
C SER A 319 0.34 -17.26 -9.49
N GLY A 320 1.35 -17.51 -8.66
CA GLY A 320 2.28 -16.49 -8.17
C GLY A 320 1.61 -15.57 -7.14
N GLN A 321 2.06 -14.32 -7.08
CA GLN A 321 1.50 -13.28 -6.23
C GLN A 321 0.03 -13.00 -6.60
N ALA A 322 -0.85 -12.96 -5.60
CA ALA A 322 -2.29 -12.78 -5.79
C ALA A 322 -2.93 -12.12 -4.57
N VAL A 323 -3.11 -10.79 -4.65
CA VAL A 323 -3.50 -9.97 -3.50
C VAL A 323 -5.00 -10.05 -3.23
N ALA A 324 -5.40 -10.28 -1.97
CA ALA A 324 -6.79 -10.22 -1.53
C ALA A 324 -7.20 -8.77 -1.21
N LEU A 325 -6.39 -8.07 -0.43
CA LEU A 325 -6.59 -6.66 -0.12
C LEU A 325 -5.28 -5.87 -0.25
N ARG A 326 -5.34 -4.73 -0.96
CA ARG A 326 -4.28 -3.71 -0.98
C ARG A 326 -4.78 -2.44 -0.29
N ALA A 327 -4.06 -2.03 0.77
CA ALA A 327 -4.30 -0.79 1.48
C ALA A 327 -3.17 0.22 1.21
N SER A 328 -3.48 1.34 0.55
CA SER A 328 -2.51 2.39 0.22
C SER A 328 -2.87 3.77 0.82
N GLY A 329 -4.05 3.91 1.42
CA GLY A 329 -4.54 5.15 2.03
C GLY A 329 -4.03 5.40 3.44
N ASP A 330 -4.13 6.65 3.90
CA ASP A 330 -3.73 7.05 5.24
C ASP A 330 -4.87 6.92 6.24
N ARG A 331 -4.54 6.56 7.48
CA ARG A 331 -5.49 6.43 8.59
C ARG A 331 -6.66 5.50 8.21
N VAL A 332 -6.33 4.34 7.64
CA VAL A 332 -7.30 3.32 7.25
C VAL A 332 -7.42 2.25 8.34
N ALA A 333 -8.64 1.80 8.62
CA ALA A 333 -8.91 0.83 9.68
C ALA A 333 -9.74 -0.37 9.19
N PHE A 334 -9.42 -1.54 9.71
CA PHE A 334 -10.16 -2.78 9.45
C PHE A 334 -10.54 -3.42 10.78
N TYR A 335 -11.83 -3.68 10.99
CA TYR A 335 -12.34 -4.28 12.21
C TYR A 335 -13.11 -5.56 11.92
N ARG A 336 -12.72 -6.68 12.51
CA ARG A 336 -13.39 -7.98 12.27
C ARG A 336 -13.53 -8.27 10.77
N CYS A 337 -12.44 -8.08 10.03
CA CYS A 337 -12.35 -8.44 8.63
C CYS A 337 -11.55 -9.74 8.47
N SER A 338 -11.77 -10.46 7.37
CA SER A 338 -10.97 -11.63 6.99
C SER A 338 -10.26 -11.38 5.66
N PHE A 339 -8.97 -11.68 5.60
CA PHE A 339 -8.16 -11.58 4.37
C PHE A 339 -7.66 -12.97 4.02
N GLU A 340 -8.07 -13.48 2.85
CA GLU A 340 -7.89 -14.87 2.48
C GLU A 340 -7.20 -15.02 1.13
N GLY A 341 -6.04 -15.65 1.11
CA GLY A 341 -5.29 -15.93 -0.11
C GLY A 341 -4.26 -17.03 0.08
N HIS A 342 -3.25 -17.01 -0.79
CA HIS A 342 -2.06 -17.84 -0.70
C HIS A 342 -0.84 -16.92 -0.55
N GLN A 343 -0.09 -16.72 -1.62
CA GLN A 343 1.02 -15.78 -1.68
C GLN A 343 0.50 -14.34 -1.75
N ASP A 344 1.11 -13.45 -0.96
CA ASP A 344 0.87 -12.00 -1.00
C ASP A 344 -0.58 -11.60 -0.66
N THR A 345 -1.17 -12.20 0.37
CA THR A 345 -2.61 -12.03 0.68
C THR A 345 -3.00 -10.60 1.07
N LEU A 346 -2.29 -9.99 2.02
CA LEU A 346 -2.55 -8.65 2.53
C LEU A 346 -1.38 -7.72 2.18
N TYR A 347 -1.63 -6.80 1.26
CA TYR A 347 -0.68 -5.78 0.84
C TYR A 347 -0.92 -4.49 1.64
N ALA A 348 -0.27 -4.38 2.80
CA ALA A 348 -0.18 -3.15 3.59
C ALA A 348 0.83 -2.21 2.92
N HIS A 349 0.43 -1.62 1.80
CA HIS A 349 1.30 -0.96 0.83
C HIS A 349 1.98 0.29 1.41
N THR A 350 1.22 1.29 1.86
CA THR A 350 1.73 2.61 2.28
C THR A 350 0.92 3.22 3.43
N LEU A 351 1.49 4.25 4.06
CA LEU A 351 0.82 5.10 5.07
C LEU A 351 0.38 4.35 6.34
N ARG A 352 -0.45 4.97 7.19
CA ARG A 352 -0.82 4.43 8.51
C ARG A 352 -2.07 3.56 8.41
N GLN A 353 -1.99 2.37 9.01
CA GLN A 353 -3.05 1.36 8.92
C GLN A 353 -3.25 0.67 10.27
N PHE A 354 -4.51 0.38 10.60
CA PHE A 354 -4.86 -0.33 11.82
C PHE A 354 -5.79 -1.51 11.53
N TYR A 355 -5.46 -2.68 12.05
CA TYR A 355 -6.25 -3.89 11.90
C TYR A 355 -6.58 -4.43 13.29
N ARG A 356 -7.87 -4.62 13.57
CA ARG A 356 -8.35 -5.04 14.87
C ARG A 356 -9.24 -6.28 14.76
N GLU A 357 -8.92 -7.31 15.54
CA GLU A 357 -9.71 -8.55 15.58
C GLU A 357 -9.94 -9.17 14.18
N CYS A 358 -9.00 -8.93 13.27
CA CYS A 358 -9.05 -9.45 11.91
C CYS A 358 -8.44 -10.85 11.84
N ALA A 359 -8.81 -11.61 10.81
CA ALA A 359 -8.16 -12.85 10.44
C ALA A 359 -7.36 -12.65 9.14
N VAL A 360 -6.11 -13.09 9.11
CA VAL A 360 -5.27 -13.08 7.90
C VAL A 360 -4.77 -14.48 7.63
N ALA A 361 -5.04 -15.04 6.44
CA ALA A 361 -4.63 -16.40 6.09
C ALA A 361 -3.95 -16.48 4.71
N GLY A 362 -2.72 -17.02 4.68
CA GLY A 362 -1.93 -17.19 3.46
C GLY A 362 -0.75 -18.14 3.63
N THR A 363 0.17 -18.15 2.65
CA THR A 363 1.31 -19.08 2.58
C THR A 363 2.67 -18.38 2.59
N VAL A 364 3.01 -17.68 1.49
CA VAL A 364 4.30 -17.01 1.28
C VAL A 364 4.05 -15.52 1.40
N ASP A 365 4.83 -14.83 2.23
CA ASP A 365 4.85 -13.36 2.36
C ASP A 365 3.45 -12.73 2.48
N PHE A 366 2.56 -13.40 3.20
CA PHE A 366 1.14 -13.10 3.04
C PHE A 366 0.68 -11.83 3.78
N VAL A 367 1.55 -11.20 4.57
CA VAL A 367 1.45 -9.81 5.03
C VAL A 367 2.69 -9.06 4.57
N PHE A 368 2.56 -8.14 3.61
CA PHE A 368 3.72 -7.49 2.99
C PHE A 368 3.44 -6.03 2.63
N GLY A 369 4.51 -5.29 2.32
CA GLY A 369 4.45 -3.87 1.98
C GLY A 369 5.27 -2.99 2.91
N ASN A 370 5.07 -1.67 2.81
CA ASN A 370 5.84 -0.67 3.54
C ASN A 370 4.94 0.34 4.27
N ALA A 371 3.74 -0.05 4.69
CA ALA A 371 2.92 0.74 5.60
C ALA A 371 3.52 0.83 7.02
N ALA A 372 3.09 1.81 7.80
CA ALA A 372 3.07 1.68 9.25
C ALA A 372 1.77 0.97 9.64
N ALA A 373 1.85 -0.33 9.93
CA ALA A 373 0.65 -1.14 10.17
C ALA A 373 0.70 -1.86 11.51
N VAL A 374 -0.36 -1.69 12.31
CA VAL A 374 -0.55 -2.39 13.59
C VAL A 374 -1.70 -3.38 13.46
N LEU A 375 -1.40 -4.67 13.66
CA LEU A 375 -2.35 -5.77 13.68
C LEU A 375 -2.59 -6.17 15.13
N GLN A 376 -3.64 -5.60 15.74
CA GLN A 376 -3.95 -5.76 17.15
C GLN A 376 -5.04 -6.82 17.39
N ARG A 377 -4.74 -7.82 18.22
CA ARG A 377 -5.61 -8.96 18.52
C ARG A 377 -6.08 -9.71 17.27
N CYS A 378 -5.26 -9.74 16.24
CA CYS A 378 -5.54 -10.44 14.99
C CYS A 378 -5.20 -11.94 15.08
N SER A 379 -5.89 -12.75 14.29
CA SER A 379 -5.59 -14.17 14.07
C SER A 379 -4.80 -14.34 12.78
N ILE A 380 -3.50 -14.61 12.91
CA ILE A 380 -2.58 -14.90 11.82
C ILE A 380 -2.56 -16.41 11.59
N ARG A 381 -3.00 -16.82 10.39
CA ARG A 381 -3.36 -18.20 10.07
C ARG A 381 -2.49 -18.72 8.92
N VAL A 382 -1.37 -19.34 9.27
CA VAL A 382 -0.39 -19.82 8.30
C VAL A 382 -0.89 -21.10 7.64
N ARG A 383 -1.01 -21.09 6.32
CA ARG A 383 -1.35 -22.28 5.54
C ARG A 383 -0.06 -22.94 5.07
N ARG A 384 -0.05 -24.27 5.05
CA ARG A 384 1.04 -25.02 4.43
C ARG A 384 1.12 -24.66 2.93
N PRO A 385 2.28 -24.17 2.44
CA PRO A 385 2.49 -23.97 1.01
C PRO A 385 2.26 -25.29 0.26
N PRO A 386 1.45 -25.30 -0.81
CA PRO A 386 1.11 -26.53 -1.50
C PRO A 386 2.16 -26.94 -2.54
N LEU A 387 3.08 -26.05 -2.92
CA LEU A 387 4.16 -26.35 -3.87
C LEU A 387 5.46 -26.71 -3.14
N PRO A 388 6.23 -27.71 -3.63
CA PRO A 388 7.52 -28.06 -3.05
C PRO A 388 8.50 -26.87 -3.01
N GLY A 389 9.25 -26.74 -1.92
CA GLY A 389 10.30 -25.72 -1.76
C GLY A 389 9.80 -24.31 -1.42
N GLN A 390 8.48 -24.06 -1.39
CA GLN A 390 7.96 -22.77 -0.94
C GLN A 390 8.03 -22.64 0.59
N PRO A 391 8.59 -21.55 1.13
CA PRO A 391 8.61 -21.32 2.56
C PRO A 391 7.25 -20.82 3.06
N ALA A 392 6.84 -21.19 4.27
CA ALA A 392 5.67 -20.60 4.92
C ALA A 392 6.12 -19.36 5.69
N VAL A 393 5.83 -18.16 5.19
CA VAL A 393 6.35 -16.90 5.75
C VAL A 393 5.20 -15.93 6.00
N VAL A 394 5.11 -15.43 7.23
CA VAL A 394 4.05 -14.49 7.60
C VAL A 394 4.30 -13.12 7.01
N THR A 395 5.41 -12.45 7.38
CA THR A 395 5.65 -11.07 6.96
C THR A 395 6.81 -10.91 5.98
N ALA A 396 6.63 -10.05 4.98
CA ALA A 396 7.71 -9.55 4.12
C ALA A 396 7.67 -8.01 4.10
N GLN A 397 8.30 -7.39 5.08
CA GLN A 397 8.24 -5.93 5.24
C GLN A 397 9.27 -5.24 4.32
N GLY A 398 8.83 -4.18 3.66
CA GLY A 398 9.51 -3.55 2.54
C GLY A 398 10.12 -2.18 2.82
N ARG A 399 10.58 -1.90 4.04
CA ARG A 399 11.22 -0.62 4.38
C ARG A 399 12.56 -0.47 3.69
N VAL A 400 12.68 0.58 2.88
CA VAL A 400 13.84 0.84 2.01
C VAL A 400 14.75 1.95 2.54
N ASP A 401 14.33 2.68 3.57
CA ASP A 401 15.11 3.77 4.14
C ASP A 401 14.95 3.78 5.67
N ARG A 402 16.08 3.91 6.38
CA ARG A 402 16.15 3.88 7.85
C ARG A 402 15.36 4.99 8.54
N TYR A 403 15.09 6.10 7.85
CA TYR A 403 14.35 7.24 8.38
C TYR A 403 12.84 7.12 8.18
N GLU A 404 12.37 6.11 7.43
CA GLU A 404 10.95 5.81 7.34
C GLU A 404 10.44 5.29 8.69
N ARG A 405 9.29 5.81 9.13
CA ARG A 405 8.57 5.35 10.33
C ARG A 405 7.65 4.15 10.05
N THR A 406 7.84 3.46 8.94
CA THR A 406 7.05 2.31 8.49
C THR A 406 7.50 1.01 9.16
N GLY A 407 6.67 -0.02 9.13
CA GLY A 407 6.92 -1.29 9.82
C GLY A 407 5.63 -2.04 10.11
N PHE A 408 5.76 -3.28 10.57
CA PHE A 408 4.61 -4.06 11.04
C PHE A 408 4.72 -4.37 12.54
N ALA A 409 3.63 -4.18 13.27
CA ALA A 409 3.51 -4.61 14.65
C ALA A 409 2.34 -5.60 14.78
N ILE A 410 2.64 -6.81 15.24
CA ILE A 410 1.64 -7.84 15.56
C ILE A 410 1.50 -7.85 17.07
N HIS A 411 0.39 -7.30 17.59
CA HIS A 411 0.22 -7.00 19.02
C HIS A 411 -0.97 -7.76 19.63
N GLY A 412 -0.73 -8.60 20.65
CA GLY A 412 -1.81 -9.25 21.40
C GLY A 412 -2.62 -10.31 20.63
N GLY A 413 -2.12 -10.72 19.46
CA GLY A 413 -2.78 -11.66 18.53
C GLY A 413 -2.28 -13.09 18.67
N ARG A 414 -2.58 -13.93 17.66
CA ARG A 414 -2.11 -15.32 17.61
C ARG A 414 -1.54 -15.66 16.24
N VAL A 415 -0.45 -16.43 16.21
CA VAL A 415 0.11 -17.05 15.00
C VAL A 415 -0.11 -18.56 15.11
N THR A 416 -0.87 -19.10 14.17
CA THR A 416 -1.30 -20.51 14.21
C THR A 416 -1.29 -21.17 12.84
N ALA A 417 -1.13 -22.49 12.79
CA ALA A 417 -1.40 -23.25 11.58
C ALA A 417 -2.89 -23.21 11.20
N ALA A 418 -3.16 -23.24 9.90
CA ALA A 418 -4.50 -23.27 9.36
C ALA A 418 -4.67 -24.35 8.29
N ALA A 419 -5.92 -24.78 8.12
CA ALA A 419 -6.32 -25.71 7.07
C ALA A 419 -5.99 -25.15 5.66
N ARG A 420 -5.89 -26.05 4.69
CA ARG A 420 -5.68 -25.70 3.29
C ARG A 420 -6.81 -24.79 2.77
N PHE A 421 -6.47 -23.94 1.80
CA PHE A 421 -7.42 -23.03 1.17
C PHE A 421 -8.59 -23.80 0.54
N GLY A 422 -9.82 -23.32 0.72
CA GLY A 422 -11.03 -23.98 0.21
C GLY A 422 -11.44 -25.27 0.93
N ALA A 423 -10.75 -25.67 2.01
CA ALA A 423 -11.07 -26.88 2.80
C ALA A 423 -11.37 -26.54 4.29
N PRO A 424 -12.45 -25.80 4.59
CA PRO A 424 -12.84 -25.51 5.97
C PRO A 424 -13.19 -26.81 6.71
N GLY A 425 -12.65 -27.00 7.91
CA GLY A 425 -12.88 -28.20 8.74
C GLY A 425 -11.91 -29.37 8.48
N ALA A 426 -11.04 -29.28 7.47
CA ALA A 426 -9.94 -30.23 7.33
C ALA A 426 -8.96 -30.06 8.51
N ALA A 427 -8.42 -31.17 9.00
CA ALA A 427 -7.37 -31.16 10.02
C ALA A 427 -6.23 -30.21 9.59
N ALA A 428 -5.61 -29.56 10.59
CA ALA A 428 -4.39 -28.79 10.35
C ALA A 428 -3.42 -29.64 9.53
N SER A 429 -2.82 -29.04 8.50
CA SER A 429 -1.89 -29.75 7.63
C SER A 429 -0.79 -30.41 8.44
N ALA A 430 -0.33 -31.60 8.01
CA ALA A 430 0.81 -32.30 8.62
C ALA A 430 1.97 -31.32 8.91
N PRO A 431 2.75 -31.56 10.00
CA PRO A 431 3.69 -30.60 10.55
C PRO A 431 4.53 -29.92 9.47
N PHE A 432 4.60 -28.59 9.53
CA PHE A 432 5.41 -27.77 8.65
C PHE A 432 5.97 -26.61 9.47
N GLU A 433 7.13 -26.12 9.07
CA GLU A 433 7.77 -24.99 9.71
C GLU A 433 7.29 -23.69 9.07
N ALA A 434 6.91 -22.71 9.91
CA ALA A 434 6.61 -21.36 9.50
C ALA A 434 7.60 -20.35 10.10
N TYR A 435 7.84 -19.29 9.36
CA TYR A 435 8.70 -18.18 9.74
C TYR A 435 7.84 -16.92 9.97
N LEU A 436 8.17 -16.18 11.03
CA LEU A 436 7.57 -14.90 11.40
C LEU A 436 7.76 -13.85 10.30
N GLY A 437 8.89 -13.88 9.60
CA GLY A 437 9.11 -13.01 8.45
C GLY A 437 10.45 -13.20 7.75
N ARG A 438 10.62 -12.45 6.65
CA ARG A 438 11.88 -12.30 5.90
C ARG A 438 12.04 -10.89 5.31
N PRO A 439 13.27 -10.36 5.20
CA PRO A 439 13.47 -8.95 4.84
C PRO A 439 13.35 -8.74 3.33
N TRP A 440 12.20 -8.22 2.89
CA TRP A 440 12.00 -7.89 1.48
C TRP A 440 12.88 -6.73 1.02
N LYS A 441 13.12 -5.76 1.91
CA LYS A 441 14.00 -4.61 1.65
C LYS A 441 14.96 -4.39 2.83
N GLU A 442 16.02 -3.60 2.58
CA GLU A 442 17.22 -3.52 3.42
C GLU A 442 16.96 -3.15 4.88
N PHE A 443 15.97 -2.30 5.16
CA PHE A 443 15.67 -1.83 6.51
C PHE A 443 14.39 -2.46 7.07
N SER A 444 14.00 -3.64 6.57
CA SER A 444 12.79 -4.36 6.96
C SER A 444 12.55 -4.32 8.47
N ARG A 445 11.34 -3.96 8.90
CA ARG A 445 11.04 -3.71 10.33
C ARG A 445 9.73 -4.36 10.77
N VAL A 446 9.83 -5.35 11.65
CA VAL A 446 8.68 -6.13 12.14
C VAL A 446 8.86 -6.46 13.62
N VAL A 447 7.79 -6.29 14.40
CA VAL A 447 7.75 -6.70 15.81
C VAL A 447 6.54 -7.58 16.10
N TYR A 448 6.78 -8.70 16.77
CA TYR A 448 5.74 -9.51 17.40
C TYR A 448 5.79 -9.29 18.90
N MET A 449 4.71 -8.78 19.47
CA MET A 449 4.66 -8.45 20.89
C MET A 449 3.37 -8.91 21.55
N GLU A 450 3.51 -9.53 22.72
CA GLU A 450 2.41 -10.10 23.50
C GLU A 450 1.52 -11.05 22.67
N ALA A 451 2.11 -11.67 21.66
CA ALA A 451 1.44 -12.57 20.74
C ALA A 451 1.60 -14.03 21.19
N TYR A 452 0.55 -14.82 20.98
CA TYR A 452 0.64 -16.27 21.15
C TYR A 452 1.16 -16.92 19.85
N MET A 453 2.19 -17.75 19.93
CA MET A 453 2.76 -18.51 18.81
C MET A 453 2.61 -20.00 19.09
N ASP A 454 1.88 -20.71 18.24
CA ASP A 454 1.81 -22.18 18.34
C ASP A 454 3.09 -22.85 17.81
N ALA A 455 3.13 -24.18 17.88
CA ALA A 455 4.31 -24.98 17.55
C ALA A 455 4.66 -24.97 16.05
N THR A 456 3.86 -24.31 15.21
CA THR A 456 4.14 -24.13 13.78
C THR A 456 5.26 -23.12 13.55
N VAL A 457 5.46 -22.17 14.47
CA VAL A 457 6.58 -21.22 14.37
C VAL A 457 7.88 -21.95 14.65
N GLY A 458 8.76 -21.97 13.65
CA GLY A 458 10.05 -22.63 13.70
C GLY A 458 11.01 -22.03 14.71
N ALA A 459 11.96 -22.83 15.19
CA ALA A 459 12.95 -22.39 16.19
C ALA A 459 13.77 -21.18 15.70
N ALA A 460 14.14 -21.18 14.41
CA ALA A 460 14.86 -20.07 13.78
C ALA A 460 14.06 -18.75 13.82
N GLY A 461 12.73 -18.83 13.78
CA GLY A 461 11.79 -17.70 13.81
C GLY A 461 11.76 -16.89 12.52
N TRP A 462 12.91 -16.56 11.94
CA TRP A 462 13.04 -15.63 10.81
C TRP A 462 13.82 -16.27 9.66
N LEU A 463 13.46 -15.94 8.42
CA LEU A 463 14.04 -16.54 7.21
C LEU A 463 14.89 -15.54 6.43
N ALA A 464 16.09 -15.94 6.01
CA ALA A 464 16.96 -15.10 5.20
C ALA A 464 16.34 -14.81 3.82
N TRP A 465 16.55 -13.60 3.29
CA TRP A 465 16.13 -13.28 1.92
C TRP A 465 17.03 -14.00 0.91
N ASP A 466 16.44 -14.87 0.11
CA ASP A 466 17.11 -15.72 -0.90
C ASP A 466 18.35 -16.48 -0.37
N GLY A 467 18.34 -16.84 0.92
CA GLY A 467 19.48 -17.53 1.55
C GLY A 467 20.74 -16.68 1.72
N THR A 468 20.66 -15.37 1.51
CA THR A 468 21.79 -14.44 1.58
C THR A 468 21.90 -13.74 2.93
N ALA A 469 23.03 -13.06 3.17
CA ALA A 469 23.22 -12.17 4.31
C ALA A 469 22.49 -10.80 4.18
N PHE A 470 21.72 -10.59 3.11
CA PHE A 470 21.01 -9.35 2.85
C PHE A 470 20.14 -8.93 4.04
N ALA A 471 20.23 -7.65 4.41
CA ALA A 471 19.49 -7.00 5.49
C ALA A 471 19.67 -7.58 6.91
N GLN A 472 20.49 -8.61 7.11
CA GLN A 472 20.62 -9.25 8.43
C GLN A 472 21.22 -8.33 9.50
N SER A 473 21.98 -7.29 9.12
CA SER A 473 22.54 -6.29 10.06
C SER A 473 21.72 -5.00 10.15
N THR A 474 20.78 -4.77 9.23
CA THR A 474 20.08 -3.48 9.05
C THR A 474 18.57 -3.59 9.28
N ALA A 475 17.98 -4.78 9.12
CA ALA A 475 16.60 -5.05 9.51
C ALA A 475 16.44 -4.90 11.03
N PHE A 476 15.19 -4.70 11.48
CA PHE A 476 14.84 -4.69 12.89
C PHE A 476 13.70 -5.70 13.11
N TYR A 477 14.05 -6.87 13.63
CA TYR A 477 13.12 -7.95 13.96
C TYR A 477 13.07 -8.18 15.45
N GLY A 478 11.94 -7.81 16.04
CA GLY A 478 11.75 -7.79 17.48
C GLY A 478 10.73 -8.81 17.96
N GLU A 479 11.03 -9.46 19.09
CA GLU A 479 10.08 -10.27 19.84
C GLU A 479 9.99 -9.78 21.29
N TYR A 480 8.79 -9.48 21.78
CA TYR A 480 8.55 -8.95 23.13
C TYR A 480 7.43 -9.72 23.84
N ARG A 481 7.74 -10.37 24.98
CA ARG A 481 6.75 -11.05 25.84
C ARG A 481 5.74 -11.95 25.09
N ASN A 482 6.20 -12.63 24.04
CA ASN A 482 5.39 -13.62 23.33
C ASN A 482 5.21 -14.88 24.19
N SER A 483 4.15 -15.64 23.91
CA SER A 483 3.81 -16.86 24.64
C SER A 483 3.50 -18.01 23.70
N GLY A 484 3.43 -19.24 24.23
CA GLY A 484 3.13 -20.44 23.47
C GLY A 484 4.37 -21.23 23.04
N PRO A 485 4.19 -22.46 22.52
CA PRO A 485 5.30 -23.36 22.23
C PRO A 485 6.26 -22.85 21.13
N GLY A 486 5.80 -21.96 20.24
CA GLY A 486 6.65 -21.37 19.18
C GLY A 486 7.39 -20.10 19.59
N SER A 487 7.20 -19.60 20.82
CA SER A 487 7.73 -18.29 21.25
C SER A 487 9.14 -18.35 21.87
N GLY A 488 9.73 -19.55 21.99
CA GLY A 488 11.06 -19.71 22.57
C GLY A 488 12.15 -19.06 21.70
N THR A 489 13.01 -18.22 22.29
CA THR A 489 13.99 -17.42 21.55
C THR A 489 15.40 -18.02 21.48
N GLU A 490 15.67 -19.12 22.20
CA GLU A 490 17.00 -19.73 22.29
C GLU A 490 17.53 -20.25 20.95
N GLY A 491 16.63 -20.71 20.08
CA GLY A 491 16.96 -21.26 18.76
C GLY A 491 16.89 -20.24 17.62
N ARG A 492 16.66 -18.95 17.91
CA ARG A 492 16.47 -17.91 16.90
C ARG A 492 17.75 -17.62 16.13
N VAL A 493 17.58 -17.01 14.96
CA VAL A 493 18.69 -16.50 14.14
C VAL A 493 19.62 -15.57 14.94
N ARG A 494 20.90 -15.56 14.59
CA ARG A 494 21.94 -14.73 15.24
C ARG A 494 22.27 -13.44 14.47
N TRP A 495 21.26 -12.86 13.83
CA TRP A 495 21.42 -11.67 13.00
C TRP A 495 21.63 -10.43 13.86
N GLY A 496 22.45 -9.48 13.39
CA GLY A 496 22.63 -8.20 14.09
C GLY A 496 21.35 -7.38 14.21
N GLY A 497 20.42 -7.56 13.26
CA GLY A 497 19.10 -6.94 13.24
C GLY A 497 17.98 -7.71 13.95
N TYR A 498 18.29 -8.84 14.60
CA TYR A 498 17.33 -9.57 15.41
C TYR A 498 17.48 -9.19 16.89
N HIS A 499 16.35 -8.97 17.57
CA HIS A 499 16.31 -8.47 18.93
C HIS A 499 15.26 -9.21 19.77
N VAL A 500 15.71 -9.84 20.85
CA VAL A 500 14.82 -10.16 21.98
C VAL A 500 14.64 -8.87 22.76
N ILE A 501 13.47 -8.24 22.63
CA ILE A 501 13.19 -6.96 23.26
C ILE A 501 12.91 -7.20 24.75
N THR A 502 13.67 -6.53 25.62
CA THR A 502 13.51 -6.59 27.07
C THR A 502 13.05 -5.26 27.67
N ASP A 503 13.43 -4.15 27.05
CA ASP A 503 13.00 -2.81 27.42
C ASP A 503 11.57 -2.52 26.92
N PRO A 504 10.58 -2.28 27.82
CA PRO A 504 9.25 -1.88 27.41
C PRO A 504 9.21 -0.58 26.60
N GLY A 505 10.18 0.34 26.76
CA GLY A 505 10.26 1.57 25.98
C GLY A 505 10.44 1.30 24.48
N VAL A 506 11.30 0.33 24.14
CA VAL A 506 11.50 -0.10 22.74
C VAL A 506 10.24 -0.75 22.18
N ALA A 507 9.56 -1.60 22.96
CA ALA A 507 8.30 -2.20 22.53
C ALA A 507 7.17 -1.16 22.38
N ALA A 508 7.16 -0.12 23.23
CA ALA A 508 6.15 0.94 23.20
C ALA A 508 6.13 1.70 21.86
N GLU A 509 7.27 1.86 21.18
CA GLU A 509 7.36 2.50 19.85
C GLU A 509 6.49 1.79 18.77
N PHE A 510 6.18 0.51 18.98
CA PHE A 510 5.38 -0.32 18.06
C PHE A 510 3.90 -0.41 18.45
N THR A 511 3.49 0.26 19.52
CA THR A 511 2.09 0.29 19.95
C THR A 511 1.24 1.13 19.00
N ALA A 512 -0.09 0.95 19.05
CA ALA A 512 -1.01 1.70 18.20
C ALA A 512 -0.89 3.22 18.41
N GLY A 513 -0.68 3.65 19.66
CA GLY A 513 -0.51 5.06 20.03
C GLY A 513 0.70 5.69 19.36
N GLU A 514 1.85 5.02 19.38
CA GLU A 514 3.12 5.58 18.90
C GLU A 514 3.37 5.36 17.40
N MET A 515 3.04 4.16 16.89
CA MET A 515 3.40 3.77 15.53
C MET A 515 2.47 4.39 14.48
N VAL A 516 1.19 4.53 14.81
CA VAL A 516 0.16 5.00 13.87
C VAL A 516 -0.65 6.18 14.43
N ASN A 517 -0.22 6.81 15.52
CA ASN A 517 -0.91 7.94 16.16
C ASN A 517 -2.38 7.62 16.44
N ALA A 518 -2.68 6.40 16.88
CA ALA A 518 -4.05 5.88 17.02
C ALA A 518 -5.00 6.83 17.76
N GLY A 519 -4.51 7.50 18.82
CA GLY A 519 -5.30 8.43 19.63
C GLY A 519 -5.85 9.64 18.85
N GLU A 520 -5.20 10.04 17.75
CA GLU A 520 -5.58 11.21 16.97
C GLU A 520 -6.73 10.95 15.99
N TRP A 521 -6.97 9.70 15.59
CA TRP A 521 -7.90 9.41 14.50
C TRP A 521 -8.82 8.20 14.73
N LEU A 522 -8.38 7.15 15.44
CA LEU A 522 -9.20 5.95 15.63
C LEU A 522 -10.43 6.21 16.50
N GLY A 523 -10.38 7.14 17.44
CA GLY A 523 -11.52 7.49 18.28
C GLY A 523 -12.75 7.90 17.45
N SER A 524 -12.52 8.66 16.37
CA SER A 524 -13.59 9.04 15.45
C SER A 524 -14.15 7.86 14.64
N THR A 525 -13.41 6.75 14.50
CA THR A 525 -13.79 5.60 13.64
C THR A 525 -14.82 4.69 14.27
N GLY A 526 -14.91 4.64 15.59
CA GLY A 526 -15.67 3.63 16.32
C GLY A 526 -14.98 2.26 16.37
N VAL A 527 -13.79 2.10 15.78
CA VAL A 527 -12.97 0.88 15.91
C VAL A 527 -12.30 0.87 17.29
N PRO A 528 -12.45 -0.20 18.08
CA PRO A 528 -11.79 -0.29 19.37
C PRO A 528 -10.28 -0.47 19.21
N PHE A 529 -9.49 0.20 20.06
CA PHE A 529 -8.04 0.06 20.07
C PHE A 529 -7.47 0.17 21.48
N THR A 530 -6.33 -0.47 21.70
CA THR A 530 -5.51 -0.29 22.90
C THR A 530 -4.28 0.52 22.50
N PRO A 531 -4.06 1.73 23.06
CA PRO A 531 -3.01 2.63 22.59
C PRO A 531 -1.59 2.20 22.98
N GLY A 532 -1.41 1.53 24.12
CA GLY A 532 -0.09 1.12 24.65
C GLY A 532 0.03 -0.39 24.84
N LEU A 533 1.10 -0.82 25.55
CA LEU A 533 1.34 -2.20 25.97
C LEU A 533 0.30 -2.67 27.01
#